data_AF-I3PGC0-F1
#
_entry.id   AF-I3PGC0-F1
#
_cell.length_a   1.000
_cell.length_b   1.000
_cell.length_c   1.000
_cell.angle_alpha   90.00
_cell.angle_beta   90.00
_cell.angle_gamma   90.00
#
_symmetry.space_group_name_H-M   'P 1'
#
loop_
_entity.id
_entity.type
_entity.pdbx_description
1 polymer ?
#
loop_
_entity_poly.entity_id
_entity_poly.type
_entity_poly.pdbx_seq_one_letter_code
_entity_poly.pdbx_strand_id
1 'polypeptide(L)'
;MRNIAQMGCDRMLKRLDKPVLKAVFSLLVSFAVLLICSKNSFLYPLNDWVDVNCFFTVGRGITHGMVPYLDLYDQKGPILYFVYALAALISESSFLGVFVIEILLFAVFLFFSGRIAEVLSDRPVSFWLTAAGLGIGVPLSPAFSHGGSAEEFFLPVFAASLWMVLKTMHDRKDLNRTQGILLGAAAAAALWTKYTFCGLYAGLAAAVLIRYIAD
;
A
#
# COMPACT_ATOMS: atom_id res chain seq x y z
N MET A 1 4.17 -43.42 9.62
CA MET A 1 5.16 -43.03 8.58
C MET A 1 4.47 -42.05 7.64
N ARG A 2 4.90 -40.77 7.57
CA ARG A 2 4.37 -39.83 6.57
C ARG A 2 4.83 -40.28 5.18
N ASN A 3 3.92 -40.33 4.21
CA ASN A 3 4.24 -40.78 2.85
C ASN A 3 5.18 -39.75 2.17
N ILE A 4 6.02 -40.17 1.23
CA ILE A 4 7.03 -39.32 0.55
C ILE A 4 6.38 -38.06 -0.06
N ALA A 5 5.16 -38.20 -0.58
CA ALA A 5 4.35 -37.09 -1.10
C ALA A 5 4.00 -36.03 -0.04
N GLN A 6 3.65 -36.43 1.18
CA GLN A 6 3.37 -35.50 2.29
C GLN A 6 4.64 -34.76 2.73
N MET A 7 5.78 -35.44 2.77
CA MET A 7 7.07 -34.82 3.08
C MET A 7 7.54 -33.84 1.98
N GLY A 8 7.10 -34.03 0.73
CA GLY A 8 7.31 -33.09 -0.37
C GLY A 8 6.44 -31.84 -0.23
N CYS A 9 5.14 -32.02 0.04
CA CYS A 9 4.20 -30.92 0.26
C CYS A 9 4.61 -30.04 1.45
N ASP A 10 4.95 -30.65 2.60
CA ASP A 10 5.38 -29.92 3.80
C ASP A 10 6.66 -29.09 3.56
N ARG A 11 7.61 -29.63 2.79
CA ARG A 11 8.84 -28.90 2.40
C ARG A 11 8.54 -27.75 1.45
N MET A 12 7.61 -27.93 0.52
CA MET A 12 7.18 -26.87 -0.40
C MET A 12 6.50 -25.72 0.35
N LEU A 13 5.56 -26.02 1.25
CA LEU A 13 4.86 -25.01 2.05
C LEU A 13 5.82 -24.21 2.94
N LYS A 14 6.82 -24.87 3.56
CA LYS A 14 7.87 -24.17 4.32
C LYS A 14 8.74 -23.24 3.46
N ARG A 15 8.98 -23.56 2.19
CA ARG A 15 9.72 -22.67 1.28
C ARG A 15 8.87 -21.47 0.87
N LEU A 16 7.58 -21.69 0.62
CA LEU A 16 6.63 -20.64 0.26
C LEU A 16 6.34 -19.66 1.41
N ASP A 17 6.49 -20.09 2.66
CA ASP A 17 6.23 -19.20 3.80
C ASP A 17 7.35 -18.18 4.08
N LYS A 18 8.46 -18.23 3.33
CA LYS A 18 9.57 -17.29 3.54
C LYS A 18 9.13 -15.84 3.25
N PRO A 19 9.27 -14.90 4.20
CA PRO A 19 8.81 -13.53 4.02
C PRO A 19 9.56 -12.81 2.89
N VAL A 20 10.84 -13.12 2.70
CA VAL A 20 11.65 -12.57 1.60
C VAL A 20 11.09 -13.00 0.24
N LEU A 21 10.69 -14.27 0.09
CA LEU A 21 10.13 -14.77 -1.17
C LEU A 21 8.80 -14.08 -1.50
N LYS A 22 7.96 -13.90 -0.48
CA LYS A 22 6.69 -13.16 -0.56
C LYS A 22 6.91 -11.71 -0.98
N ALA A 23 7.88 -11.02 -0.36
CA ALA A 23 8.21 -9.63 -0.69
C ALA A 23 8.75 -9.48 -2.12
N VAL A 24 9.67 -10.37 -2.54
CA VAL A 24 10.20 -10.37 -3.92
C VAL A 24 9.08 -10.61 -4.91
N PHE A 25 8.16 -11.53 -4.64
CA PHE A 25 7.02 -11.78 -5.52
C PHE A 25 6.09 -10.58 -5.61
N SER A 26 5.73 -9.96 -4.48
CA SER A 26 4.92 -8.75 -4.48
C SER A 26 5.56 -7.62 -5.28
N LEU A 27 6.89 -7.47 -5.18
CA LEU A 27 7.64 -6.48 -5.95
C LEU A 27 7.62 -6.79 -7.45
N LEU A 28 7.85 -8.05 -7.84
CA LEU A 28 7.83 -8.47 -9.23
C LEU A 28 6.45 -8.31 -9.87
N VAL A 29 5.38 -8.70 -9.16
CA VAL A 29 3.99 -8.52 -9.62
C VAL A 29 3.67 -7.03 -9.75
N SER A 30 4.01 -6.23 -8.74
CA SER A 30 3.80 -4.79 -8.78
C SER A 30 4.52 -4.14 -9.96
N PHE A 31 5.80 -4.42 -10.15
CA PHE A 31 6.57 -3.93 -11.29
C PHE A 31 5.93 -4.35 -12.62
N ALA A 32 5.65 -5.64 -12.80
CA ALA A 32 5.14 -6.16 -14.07
C ALA A 32 3.78 -5.58 -14.45
N VAL A 33 2.87 -5.43 -13.49
CA VAL A 33 1.53 -4.89 -13.77
C VAL A 33 1.58 -3.37 -13.94
N LEU A 34 2.22 -2.63 -13.05
CA LEU A 34 2.26 -1.17 -13.14
C LEU A 34 3.05 -0.68 -14.34
N LEU A 35 4.05 -1.44 -14.80
CA LEU A 35 4.77 -1.14 -16.05
C LEU A 35 3.81 -0.93 -17.23
N ILE A 36 2.69 -1.67 -17.26
CA ILE A 36 1.68 -1.64 -18.32
C ILE A 36 0.44 -0.81 -17.90
N CYS A 37 0.04 -0.84 -16.63
CA CYS A 37 -1.22 -0.22 -16.20
C CYS A 37 -1.08 1.24 -15.74
N SER A 38 0.12 1.71 -15.40
CA SER A 38 0.34 3.08 -14.92
C SER A 38 0.91 3.96 -16.03
N LYS A 39 0.32 5.15 -16.23
CA LYS A 39 0.86 6.14 -17.18
C LYS A 39 2.13 6.83 -16.63
N ASN A 40 2.52 6.57 -15.38
CA ASN A 40 3.80 7.02 -14.83
C ASN A 40 4.97 6.15 -15.32
N SER A 41 4.69 4.94 -15.81
CA SER A 41 5.68 4.04 -16.40
C SER A 41 6.38 4.70 -17.58
N PHE A 42 7.67 4.43 -17.72
CA PHE A 42 8.49 4.90 -18.85
C PHE A 42 8.03 4.35 -20.22
N LEU A 43 7.09 3.38 -20.25
CA LEU A 43 6.43 2.97 -21.50
C LEU A 43 5.51 4.05 -22.07
N TYR A 44 5.04 4.97 -21.23
CA TYR A 44 4.16 6.06 -21.63
C TYR A 44 4.95 7.37 -21.67
N PRO A 45 4.96 8.09 -22.81
CA PRO A 45 5.72 9.34 -22.93
C PRO A 45 5.09 10.49 -22.13
N LEU A 46 3.80 10.40 -21.80
CA LEU A 46 3.02 11.45 -21.15
C LEU A 46 2.04 10.84 -20.15
N ASN A 47 1.84 11.53 -19.02
CA ASN A 47 0.71 11.34 -18.14
C ASN A 47 -0.19 12.58 -18.21
N ASP A 48 -1.36 12.42 -18.80
CA ASP A 48 -2.37 13.48 -19.00
C ASP A 48 -3.30 13.67 -17.79
N TRP A 49 -3.09 12.92 -16.71
CA TRP A 49 -3.97 12.98 -15.56
C TRP A 49 -3.72 14.23 -14.72
N VAL A 50 -4.79 15.00 -14.49
CA VAL A 50 -4.73 16.33 -13.87
C VAL A 50 -4.17 16.25 -12.44
N ASP A 51 -4.66 15.31 -11.63
CA ASP A 51 -4.26 15.12 -10.23
C ASP A 51 -2.74 14.93 -10.09
N VAL A 52 -2.16 13.99 -10.83
CA VAL A 52 -0.72 13.69 -10.77
C VAL A 52 0.13 14.90 -11.17
N ASN A 53 -0.29 15.63 -12.20
CA ASN A 53 0.42 16.83 -12.65
C ASN A 53 0.37 17.96 -11.60
N CYS A 54 -0.79 18.14 -10.94
CA CYS A 54 -0.93 19.08 -9.83
C CYS A 54 -0.02 18.69 -8.65
N PHE A 55 -0.09 17.44 -8.19
CA PHE A 55 0.70 16.98 -7.05
C PHE A 55 2.20 17.05 -7.32
N PHE A 56 2.62 16.70 -8.52
CA PHE A 56 4.02 16.74 -8.91
C PHE A 56 4.54 18.17 -9.07
N THR A 57 3.71 19.11 -9.52
CA THR A 57 4.06 20.53 -9.53
C THR A 57 4.29 21.06 -8.12
N VAL A 58 3.43 20.72 -7.16
CA VAL A 58 3.65 21.07 -5.74
C VAL A 58 4.90 20.40 -5.19
N GLY A 59 5.11 19.11 -5.49
CA GLY A 59 6.31 18.36 -5.11
C GLY A 59 7.61 19.01 -5.60
N ARG A 60 7.65 19.46 -6.87
CA ARG A 60 8.78 20.22 -7.43
C ARG A 60 8.94 21.58 -6.78
N GLY A 61 7.86 22.27 -6.46
CA GLY A 61 7.92 23.51 -5.70
C GLY A 61 8.64 23.31 -4.36
N ILE A 62 8.30 22.25 -3.63
CA ILE A 62 8.95 21.91 -2.36
C ILE A 62 10.46 21.71 -2.54
N THR A 63 10.90 21.01 -3.59
CA THR A 63 12.34 20.81 -3.85
C THR A 63 13.07 22.11 -4.22
N HIS A 64 12.33 23.15 -4.63
CA HIS A 64 12.84 24.50 -4.93
C HIS A 64 12.64 25.49 -3.76
N GLY A 65 12.26 25.02 -2.59
CA GLY A 65 12.10 25.85 -1.39
C GLY A 65 10.75 26.56 -1.27
N MET A 66 9.77 26.23 -2.12
CA MET A 66 8.40 26.71 -1.97
C MET A 66 7.67 25.98 -0.85
N VAL A 67 6.83 26.71 -0.11
CA VAL A 67 6.04 26.20 0.99
C VAL A 67 4.61 25.90 0.51
N PRO A 68 4.12 24.66 0.60
CA PRO A 68 2.75 24.31 0.26
C PRO A 68 1.72 25.15 1.04
N TYR A 69 0.64 25.53 0.38
CA TYR A 69 -0.45 26.40 0.84
C TYR A 69 -0.09 27.87 1.08
N LEU A 70 1.20 28.24 0.96
CA LEU A 70 1.64 29.63 0.96
C LEU A 70 2.00 30.07 -0.47
N ASP A 71 2.92 29.35 -1.10
CA ASP A 71 3.44 29.67 -2.44
C ASP A 71 2.70 28.90 -3.53
N LEU A 72 2.26 27.68 -3.23
CA LEU A 72 1.53 26.79 -4.14
C LEU A 72 0.29 26.23 -3.44
N TYR A 73 -0.88 26.41 -4.04
CA TYR A 73 -2.16 25.97 -3.47
C TYR A 73 -2.74 24.76 -4.20
N ASP A 74 -3.18 23.76 -3.43
CA ASP A 74 -3.96 22.60 -3.90
C ASP A 74 -4.86 22.09 -2.75
N GLN A 75 -5.85 21.23 -3.06
CA GLN A 75 -6.92 20.83 -2.12
C GLN A 75 -6.60 19.58 -1.27
N LYS A 76 -5.54 18.85 -1.58
CA LYS A 76 -5.14 17.63 -0.83
C LYS A 76 -4.32 17.98 0.41
N GLY A 77 -4.08 16.99 1.25
CA GLY A 77 -3.22 17.15 2.42
C GLY A 77 -1.71 17.08 2.09
N PRO A 78 -0.84 17.64 2.94
CA PRO A 78 0.57 17.89 2.63
C PRO A 78 1.41 16.62 2.51
N ILE A 79 1.01 15.52 3.15
CA ILE A 79 1.76 14.26 3.10
C ILE A 79 1.90 13.78 1.66
N LEU A 80 0.85 13.95 0.87
CA LEU A 80 0.86 13.59 -0.54
C LEU A 80 1.97 14.36 -1.28
N TYR A 81 2.08 15.67 -1.08
CA TYR A 81 3.08 16.49 -1.76
C TYR A 81 4.51 16.15 -1.34
N PHE A 82 4.74 15.75 -0.09
CA PHE A 82 6.05 15.26 0.32
C PHE A 82 6.44 13.96 -0.39
N VAL A 83 5.47 13.05 -0.63
CA VAL A 83 5.72 11.87 -1.47
C VAL A 83 6.12 12.28 -2.89
N TYR A 84 5.44 13.27 -3.47
CA TYR A 84 5.80 13.81 -4.79
C TYR A 84 7.12 14.60 -4.81
N ALA A 85 7.50 15.25 -3.71
CA ALA A 85 8.79 15.90 -3.58
C ALA A 85 9.92 14.84 -3.59
N LEU A 86 9.73 13.72 -2.89
CA LEU A 86 10.65 12.58 -2.97
C LEU A 86 10.75 12.01 -4.39
N ALA A 87 9.63 11.93 -5.12
CA ALA A 87 9.66 11.56 -6.53
C ALA A 87 10.45 12.56 -7.39
N ALA A 88 10.27 13.86 -7.16
CA ALA A 88 10.95 14.93 -7.89
C ALA A 88 12.47 14.91 -7.68
N LEU A 89 12.95 14.48 -6.51
CA LEU A 89 14.38 14.27 -6.26
C LEU A 89 14.99 13.15 -7.12
N ILE A 90 14.21 12.17 -7.56
CA ILE A 90 14.66 11.08 -8.44
C ILE A 90 14.67 11.55 -9.89
N SER A 91 13.57 12.16 -10.34
CA SER A 91 13.48 12.77 -11.66
C SER A 91 12.50 13.91 -11.60
N GLU A 92 12.96 15.11 -11.97
CA GLU A 92 12.13 16.31 -11.97
C GLU A 92 11.40 16.52 -13.32
N SER A 93 12.01 16.05 -14.40
CA SER A 93 11.53 16.24 -15.78
C SER A 93 10.65 15.09 -16.28
N SER A 94 10.50 14.01 -15.51
CA SER A 94 9.71 12.84 -15.88
C SER A 94 8.99 12.22 -14.68
N PHE A 95 8.02 11.35 -14.95
CA PHE A 95 7.29 10.61 -13.92
C PHE A 95 8.05 9.38 -13.37
N LEU A 96 9.31 9.17 -13.76
CA LEU A 96 10.09 8.00 -13.32
C LEU A 96 10.17 7.89 -11.80
N GLY A 97 10.37 9.02 -11.10
CA GLY A 97 10.38 9.03 -9.63
C GLY A 97 9.04 8.61 -9.02
N VAL A 98 7.94 9.07 -9.63
CA VAL A 98 6.56 8.73 -9.21
C VAL A 98 6.33 7.24 -9.42
N PHE A 99 6.74 6.70 -10.57
CA PHE A 99 6.64 5.28 -10.90
C PHE A 99 7.43 4.38 -9.94
N VAL A 100 8.65 4.76 -9.58
CA VAL A 100 9.45 4.01 -8.60
C VAL A 100 8.73 3.94 -7.25
N ILE A 101 8.20 5.07 -6.76
CA ILE A 101 7.45 5.11 -5.50
C ILE A 101 6.18 4.26 -5.61
N GLU A 102 5.44 4.37 -6.71
CA GLU A 102 4.22 3.60 -6.98
C GLU A 102 4.48 2.09 -6.91
N ILE A 103 5.55 1.60 -7.54
CA ILE A 103 5.97 0.19 -7.48
C ILE A 103 6.24 -0.25 -6.03
N LEU A 104 7.00 0.54 -5.28
CA LEU A 104 7.36 0.17 -3.90
C LEU A 104 6.12 0.14 -3.00
N LEU A 105 5.24 1.13 -3.11
CA LEU A 105 4.02 1.23 -2.31
C LEU A 105 3.02 0.13 -2.69
N PHE A 106 2.84 -0.13 -3.98
CA PHE A 106 1.93 -1.19 -4.44
C PHE A 106 2.46 -2.59 -4.07
N ALA A 107 3.78 -2.81 -4.10
CA ALA A 107 4.38 -4.05 -3.61
C ALA A 107 4.10 -4.28 -2.11
N VAL A 108 4.21 -3.22 -1.28
CA VAL A 108 3.87 -3.29 0.15
C VAL A 108 2.37 -3.59 0.35
N PHE A 109 1.50 -2.98 -0.47
CA PHE A 109 0.07 -3.27 -0.47
C PHE A 109 -0.23 -4.74 -0.80
N LEU A 110 0.38 -5.30 -1.85
CA LEU A 110 0.19 -6.70 -2.22
C LEU A 110 0.71 -7.64 -1.15
N PHE A 111 1.84 -7.31 -0.53
CA PHE A 111 2.39 -8.10 0.57
C PHE A 111 1.41 -8.18 1.74
N PHE A 112 0.94 -7.05 2.27
CA PHE A 112 0.03 -7.06 3.41
C PHE A 112 -1.34 -7.64 3.06
N SER A 113 -1.86 -7.40 1.85
CA SER A 113 -3.10 -8.02 1.39
C SER A 113 -3.00 -9.55 1.32
N GLY A 114 -1.88 -10.08 0.81
CA GLY A 114 -1.62 -11.51 0.85
C GLY A 114 -1.51 -12.05 2.27
N ARG A 115 -0.89 -11.30 3.20
CA ARG A 115 -0.79 -11.69 4.61
C ARG A 115 -2.15 -11.68 5.31
N ILE A 116 -3.06 -10.78 4.94
CA ILE A 116 -4.45 -10.79 5.42
C ILE A 116 -5.14 -12.08 4.99
N ALA A 117 -5.00 -12.48 3.73
CA ALA A 117 -5.59 -13.72 3.24
C ALA A 117 -5.08 -14.96 3.99
N GLU A 118 -3.79 -14.98 4.36
CA GLU A 118 -3.23 -16.07 5.17
C GLU A 118 -3.83 -16.12 6.57
N VAL A 119 -4.03 -14.97 7.20
CA VAL A 119 -4.68 -14.87 8.53
C VAL A 119 -6.14 -15.32 8.46
N LEU A 120 -6.86 -14.97 7.39
CA LEU A 120 -8.28 -15.32 7.26
C LEU A 120 -8.52 -16.78 6.86
N SER A 121 -7.55 -17.42 6.19
CA SER A 121 -7.71 -18.77 5.64
C SER A 121 -6.88 -19.85 6.34
N ASP A 122 -5.96 -19.46 7.23
CA ASP A 122 -4.95 -20.32 7.86
C ASP A 122 -4.07 -21.09 6.86
N ARG A 123 -3.97 -20.60 5.61
CA ARG A 123 -3.27 -21.28 4.52
C ARG A 123 -2.22 -20.37 3.88
N PRO A 124 -0.93 -20.77 3.86
CA PRO A 124 0.12 -19.94 3.28
C PRO A 124 0.02 -19.80 1.75
N VAL A 125 -0.74 -20.67 1.09
CA VAL A 125 -0.98 -20.60 -0.36
C VAL A 125 -1.88 -19.40 -0.73
N SER A 126 -2.75 -18.96 0.20
CA SER A 126 -3.69 -17.86 -0.05
C SER A 126 -2.98 -16.53 -0.35
N PHE A 127 -1.78 -16.31 0.21
CA PHE A 127 -0.95 -15.15 -0.08
C PHE A 127 -0.76 -14.96 -1.59
N TRP A 128 -0.34 -16.03 -2.27
CA TRP A 128 0.05 -15.98 -3.69
C TRP A 128 -1.14 -15.68 -4.58
N LEU A 129 -2.27 -16.33 -4.31
CA LEU A 129 -3.51 -16.15 -5.05
C LEU A 129 -4.05 -14.73 -4.85
N THR A 130 -4.08 -14.23 -3.62
CA THR A 130 -4.56 -12.87 -3.32
C THR A 130 -3.63 -11.80 -3.86
N ALA A 131 -2.31 -11.94 -3.70
CA ALA A 131 -1.35 -10.97 -4.22
C ALA A 131 -1.36 -10.92 -5.76
N ALA A 132 -1.47 -12.06 -6.45
CA ALA A 132 -1.63 -12.07 -7.90
C ALA A 132 -2.99 -11.49 -8.33
N GLY A 133 -4.07 -11.91 -7.69
CA GLY A 133 -5.43 -11.48 -8.02
C GLY A 133 -5.64 -9.98 -7.83
N LEU A 134 -5.21 -9.42 -6.70
CA LEU A 134 -5.26 -7.98 -6.45
C LEU A 134 -4.24 -7.20 -7.27
N GLY A 135 -3.06 -7.80 -7.53
CA GLY A 135 -2.05 -7.23 -8.40
C GLY A 135 -2.58 -6.92 -9.79
N ILE A 136 -3.48 -7.76 -10.31
CA ILE A 136 -4.15 -7.56 -11.59
C ILE A 136 -5.43 -6.74 -11.44
N GLY A 137 -6.28 -7.08 -10.46
CA GLY A 137 -7.62 -6.51 -10.34
C GLY A 137 -7.66 -5.04 -9.94
N VAL A 138 -6.72 -4.58 -9.10
CA VAL A 138 -6.68 -3.19 -8.65
C VAL A 138 -6.29 -2.23 -9.78
N PRO A 139 -5.17 -2.43 -10.51
CA PRO A 139 -4.76 -1.49 -11.56
C PRO A 139 -5.67 -1.51 -12.79
N LEU A 140 -6.39 -2.61 -13.04
CA LEU A 140 -7.39 -2.69 -14.11
C LEU A 140 -8.72 -1.99 -13.76
N SER A 141 -8.92 -1.61 -12.49
CA SER A 141 -10.14 -0.91 -12.10
C SER A 141 -10.14 0.52 -12.66
N PRO A 142 -11.29 1.04 -13.12
CA PRO A 142 -11.41 2.43 -13.56
C PRO A 142 -10.94 3.45 -12.52
N ALA A 143 -11.05 3.09 -11.23
CA ALA A 143 -10.63 3.92 -10.11
C ALA A 143 -9.11 4.20 -10.08
N PHE A 144 -8.28 3.38 -10.76
CA PHE A 144 -6.82 3.48 -10.77
C PHE A 144 -6.24 3.63 -12.18
N SER A 145 -7.07 3.98 -13.16
CA SER A 145 -6.77 3.94 -14.61
C SER A 145 -5.56 4.75 -15.10
N HIS A 146 -4.99 5.63 -14.30
CA HIS A 146 -3.88 6.53 -14.70
C HIS A 146 -2.60 6.35 -13.86
N GLY A 147 -2.70 5.73 -12.69
CA GLY A 147 -1.59 5.61 -11.73
C GLY A 147 -1.26 6.91 -10.98
N GLY A 148 -0.67 6.79 -9.79
CA GLY A 148 -0.20 7.92 -8.98
C GLY A 148 -1.31 8.61 -8.19
N SER A 149 -2.40 7.91 -7.90
CA SER A 149 -3.48 8.51 -7.11
C SER A 149 -3.09 8.63 -5.63
N ALA A 150 -3.71 9.56 -4.91
CA ALA A 150 -3.56 9.63 -3.45
C ALA A 150 -4.04 8.31 -2.79
N GLU A 151 -5.07 7.71 -3.36
CA GLU A 151 -5.64 6.42 -2.97
C GLU A 151 -4.60 5.30 -3.10
N GLU A 152 -3.92 5.21 -4.23
CA GLU A 152 -2.91 4.19 -4.52
C GLU A 152 -1.70 4.30 -3.59
N PHE A 153 -1.25 5.53 -3.31
CA PHE A 153 -0.15 5.75 -2.38
C PHE A 153 -0.51 5.39 -0.93
N PHE A 154 -1.79 5.45 -0.58
CA PHE A 154 -2.26 5.15 0.77
C PHE A 154 -2.74 3.69 0.97
N LEU A 155 -2.99 2.95 -0.12
CA LEU A 155 -3.30 1.51 -0.10
C LEU A 155 -2.38 0.66 0.80
N PRO A 156 -1.04 0.79 0.77
CA PRO A 156 -0.18 0.00 1.65
C PRO A 156 -0.41 0.28 3.12
N VAL A 157 -0.69 1.54 3.47
CA VAL A 157 -0.95 1.95 4.87
C VAL A 157 -2.27 1.36 5.35
N PHE A 158 -3.30 1.35 4.50
CA PHE A 158 -4.57 0.68 4.78
C PHE A 158 -4.39 -0.83 4.98
N ALA A 159 -3.71 -1.51 4.05
CA ALA A 159 -3.49 -2.95 4.12
C ALA A 159 -2.65 -3.34 5.35
N ALA A 160 -1.60 -2.57 5.66
CA ALA A 160 -0.78 -2.82 6.85
C ALA A 160 -1.57 -2.63 8.14
N SER A 161 -2.37 -1.56 8.24
CA SER A 161 -3.22 -1.27 9.40
C SER A 161 -4.26 -2.36 9.62
N LEU A 162 -4.96 -2.77 8.55
CA LEU A 162 -5.95 -3.84 8.59
C LEU A 162 -5.31 -5.18 8.96
N TRP A 163 -4.17 -5.52 8.35
CA TRP A 163 -3.41 -6.73 8.68
C TRP A 163 -3.04 -6.78 10.15
N MET A 164 -2.54 -5.67 10.70
CA MET A 164 -2.09 -5.61 12.09
C MET A 164 -3.23 -5.85 13.08
N VAL A 165 -4.39 -5.23 12.85
CA VAL A 165 -5.59 -5.43 13.69
C VAL A 165 -6.11 -6.85 13.54
N LEU A 166 -6.34 -7.33 12.30
CA LEU A 166 -6.85 -8.67 12.04
C LEU A 166 -5.96 -9.76 12.63
N LYS A 167 -4.64 -9.63 12.47
CA LYS A 167 -3.70 -10.61 13.03
C LYS A 167 -3.76 -10.64 14.56
N THR A 168 -3.85 -9.48 15.19
CA THR A 168 -3.93 -9.39 16.65
C THR A 168 -5.24 -9.99 17.19
N MET A 169 -6.34 -9.81 16.45
CA MET A 169 -7.63 -10.45 16.72
C MET A 169 -7.59 -11.96 16.51
N HIS A 170 -7.03 -12.41 15.40
CA HIS A 170 -6.89 -13.83 15.10
C HIS A 170 -6.03 -14.56 16.14
N ASP A 171 -4.91 -13.95 16.55
CA ASP A 171 -4.01 -14.50 17.58
C ASP A 171 -4.58 -14.39 19.02
N ARG A 172 -5.79 -13.83 19.20
CA ARG A 172 -6.42 -13.54 20.50
C ARG A 172 -5.51 -12.76 21.46
N LYS A 173 -4.81 -11.76 20.93
CA LYS A 173 -3.92 -10.87 21.70
C LYS A 173 -4.47 -9.46 21.73
N ASP A 174 -4.02 -8.66 22.67
CA ASP A 174 -4.30 -7.23 22.68
C ASP A 174 -3.31 -6.47 21.81
N LEU A 175 -3.74 -5.32 21.30
CA LEU A 175 -2.82 -4.40 20.63
C LEU A 175 -1.82 -3.89 21.65
N ASN A 176 -0.54 -4.06 21.33
CA ASN A 176 0.52 -3.47 22.14
C ASN A 176 0.56 -1.94 21.91
N ARG A 177 1.24 -1.23 22.82
CA ARG A 177 1.35 0.24 22.77
C ARG A 177 1.94 0.74 21.44
N THR A 178 2.93 0.05 20.88
CA THR A 178 3.55 0.42 19.61
C THR A 178 2.56 0.30 18.46
N GLN A 179 1.79 -0.79 18.39
CA GLN A 179 0.74 -0.97 17.38
C GLN A 179 -0.33 0.11 17.49
N GLY A 180 -0.74 0.47 18.71
CA GLY A 180 -1.68 1.57 18.95
C GLY A 180 -1.14 2.92 18.45
N ILE A 181 0.13 3.24 18.74
CA ILE A 181 0.79 4.47 18.24
C ILE A 181 0.87 4.46 16.72
N LEU A 182 1.23 3.32 16.11
CA LEU A 182 1.30 3.18 14.66
C LEU A 182 -0.06 3.39 13.99
N LEU A 183 -1.14 2.84 14.56
CA LEU A 183 -2.51 3.08 14.05
C LEU A 183 -2.92 4.56 14.19
N GLY A 184 -2.58 5.20 15.31
CA GLY A 184 -2.83 6.62 15.51
C GLY A 184 -2.07 7.50 14.52
N ALA A 185 -0.79 7.19 14.29
CA ALA A 185 0.03 7.87 13.28
C ALA A 185 -0.51 7.65 11.86
N ALA A 186 -0.96 6.44 11.54
CA ALA A 186 -1.57 6.10 10.26
C ALA A 186 -2.92 6.82 10.06
N ALA A 187 -3.74 6.95 11.10
CA ALA A 187 -4.97 7.74 11.09
C ALA A 187 -4.69 9.25 10.90
N ALA A 188 -3.67 9.78 11.57
CA ALA A 188 -3.22 11.15 11.37
C ALA A 188 -2.71 11.35 9.93
N ALA A 189 -1.93 10.41 9.40
CA ALA A 189 -1.46 10.46 8.02
C ALA A 189 -2.62 10.40 7.01
N ALA A 190 -3.67 9.64 7.32
CA ALA A 190 -4.89 9.57 6.52
C ALA A 190 -5.58 10.93 6.48
N LEU A 191 -5.75 11.58 7.64
CA LEU A 191 -6.32 12.93 7.76
C LEU A 191 -5.54 13.95 6.92
N TRP A 192 -4.21 13.92 7.04
CA TRP A 192 -3.28 14.81 6.32
C TRP A 192 -2.95 14.37 4.89
N THR A 193 -3.71 13.41 4.35
CA THR A 193 -3.69 13.05 2.91
C THR A 193 -5.05 13.33 2.30
N LYS A 194 -6.10 12.72 2.85
CA LYS A 194 -7.50 12.90 2.46
C LYS A 194 -8.40 12.49 3.62
N TYR A 195 -9.20 13.42 4.17
CA TYR A 195 -10.03 13.16 5.35
C TYR A 195 -10.97 11.95 5.21
N THR A 196 -11.42 11.62 4.00
CA THR A 196 -12.26 10.44 3.74
C THR A 196 -11.57 9.11 4.10
N PHE A 197 -10.23 9.08 4.14
CA PHE A 197 -9.45 7.92 4.54
C PHE A 197 -9.59 7.60 6.03
N CYS A 198 -10.02 8.56 6.85
CA CYS A 198 -10.27 8.35 8.28
C CYS A 198 -11.40 7.33 8.54
N GLY A 199 -12.28 7.09 7.56
CA GLY A 199 -13.38 6.12 7.69
C GLY A 199 -12.91 4.71 8.04
N LEU A 200 -11.79 4.24 7.44
CA LEU A 200 -11.22 2.94 7.81
C LEU A 200 -10.77 2.92 9.27
N TYR A 201 -10.07 3.96 9.72
CA TYR A 201 -9.54 4.02 11.08
C TYR A 201 -10.64 4.14 12.14
N ALA A 202 -11.73 4.84 11.83
CA ALA A 202 -12.93 4.83 12.67
C ALA A 202 -13.50 3.40 12.80
N GLY A 203 -13.59 2.67 11.69
CA GLY A 203 -14.02 1.27 11.68
C GLY A 203 -13.09 0.33 12.46
N LEU A 204 -11.77 0.47 12.30
CA LEU A 204 -10.79 -0.32 13.04
C LEU A 204 -10.83 -0.01 14.54
N ALA A 205 -10.96 1.26 14.92
CA ALA A 205 -11.11 1.65 16.32
C ALA A 205 -12.37 1.05 16.93
N ALA A 206 -13.51 1.12 16.23
CA ALA A 206 -14.75 0.49 16.67
C ALA A 206 -14.60 -1.03 16.84
N ALA A 207 -13.98 -1.72 15.89
CA ALA A 207 -13.75 -3.17 15.98
C ALA A 207 -12.90 -3.57 17.20
N VAL A 208 -11.84 -2.81 17.49
CA VAL A 208 -10.99 -3.03 18.67
C VAL A 208 -11.76 -2.76 19.97
N LEU A 209 -12.51 -1.65 20.04
CA LEU A 209 -13.31 -1.31 21.22
C LEU A 209 -14.39 -2.35 21.50
N ILE A 210 -15.13 -2.79 20.47
CA ILE A 210 -16.15 -3.83 20.61
C ILE A 210 -15.54 -5.11 21.18
N ARG A 211 -14.37 -5.51 20.68
CA ARG A 211 -13.67 -6.68 21.20
C ARG A 211 -13.33 -6.53 22.68
N TYR A 212 -12.74 -5.40 23.08
CA TYR A 212 -12.36 -5.16 24.47
C TYR A 212 -13.54 -5.04 25.43
N ILE A 213 -14.75 -4.77 24.93
CA ILE A 213 -15.97 -4.75 25.73
C ILE A 213 -16.60 -6.16 25.81
N ALA A 214 -16.40 -6.98 24.78
CA ALA A 214 -16.98 -8.32 24.68
C ALA A 214 -16.13 -9.41 25.37
N ASP A 215 -14.83 -9.17 25.53
CA ASP A 215 -13.89 -9.98 26.33
C ASP A 215 -14.02 -9.65 27.83
#